data_AF-A0A1G3BFM0-F1
#
_entry.id   AF-A0A1G3BFM0-F1
#
_cell.length_a   1.000
_cell.length_b   1.000
_cell.length_c   1.000
_cell.angle_alpha   90.00
_cell.angle_beta   90.00
_cell.angle_gamma   90.00
#
_symmetry.space_group_name_H-M   'P 1'
#
loop_
_entity.id
_entity.type
_entity.pdbx_description
1 polymer ?
#
loop_
_entity_poly.entity_id
_entity_poly.type
_entity_poly.pdbx_seq_one_letter_code
_entity_poly.pdbx_strand_id
1 'polypeptide(L)'
;MSLMSCIRNNKSLLPYGRTRYLMGTFLSVEVFHAEESEAKEVIERAFNEVKRVESLLSRFREDSQVYKINRCAYRKPEAIDEELFYLIQQCLIFSRKTQGAFDITVAPLVDLWSQAVRIDSVPAETEIARVLSCVGYQNIILDKKTQTISFEVPLRVDLGAVGKGYALDRAVIILREMGVEKARLNFGGQIYFFDVSQDKGEYAAIRDPLCPEKLAVGLVLKNQSLATTANYERNFAIQGRAYGHILNP
;
A
#
# COMPACT_ATOMS: atom_id res chain seq x y z
N MET A 1 44.87 -32.99 15.28
CA MET A 1 44.18 -31.84 14.65
C MET A 1 43.01 -32.39 13.85
N SER A 2 41.81 -32.29 14.41
CA SER A 2 40.58 -32.78 13.78
C SER A 2 40.05 -31.73 12.81
N LEU A 3 40.08 -32.03 11.52
CA LEU A 3 39.38 -31.28 10.48
C LEU A 3 37.90 -31.67 10.52
N MET A 4 37.10 -30.94 11.30
CA MET A 4 35.63 -30.98 11.15
C MET A 4 35.28 -30.29 9.83
N SER A 5 35.08 -31.12 8.80
CA SER A 5 34.40 -30.74 7.57
C SER A 5 32.96 -30.36 7.91
N CYS A 6 32.64 -29.06 7.87
CA CYS A 6 31.26 -28.59 7.82
C CYS A 6 30.69 -28.98 6.46
N ILE A 7 29.97 -30.09 6.41
CA ILE A 7 29.08 -30.42 5.30
C ILE A 7 27.97 -29.36 5.29
N ARG A 8 28.13 -28.32 4.47
CA ARG A 8 26.98 -27.49 4.08
C ARG A 8 26.08 -28.38 3.25
N ASN A 9 24.98 -28.82 3.87
CA ASN A 9 23.89 -29.50 3.18
C ASN A 9 23.37 -28.55 2.10
N ASN A 10 23.81 -28.76 0.86
CA ASN A 10 23.45 -27.91 -0.27
C ASN A 10 22.08 -28.34 -0.79
N LYS A 11 21.03 -28.15 0.02
CA LYS A 11 19.65 -28.39 -0.42
C LYS A 11 19.30 -27.34 -1.48
N SER A 12 18.85 -27.79 -2.65
CA SER A 12 18.35 -26.90 -3.69
C SER A 12 17.13 -26.14 -3.20
N LEU A 13 17.16 -24.82 -3.28
CA LEU A 13 15.98 -24.00 -2.99
C LEU A 13 14.98 -24.13 -4.14
N LEU A 14 13.74 -24.50 -3.82
CA LEU A 14 12.63 -24.59 -4.76
C LEU A 14 11.66 -23.43 -4.54
N PRO A 15 11.01 -22.92 -5.60
CA PRO A 15 9.99 -21.89 -5.48
C PRO A 15 8.69 -22.46 -4.93
N TYR A 16 8.11 -21.78 -3.94
CA TYR A 16 6.79 -22.06 -3.39
C TYR A 16 5.97 -20.77 -3.36
N GLY A 17 4.80 -20.78 -3.99
CA GLY A 17 3.95 -19.60 -4.15
C GLY A 17 2.52 -19.80 -3.67
N ARG A 18 1.93 -18.76 -3.10
CA ARG A 18 0.48 -18.67 -2.84
C ARG A 18 -0.05 -17.28 -3.16
N THR A 19 -1.36 -17.20 -3.38
CA THR A 19 -2.08 -15.95 -3.63
C THR A 19 -3.29 -15.85 -2.71
N ARG A 20 -3.54 -14.66 -2.16
CA ARG A 20 -4.68 -14.36 -1.29
C ARG A 20 -5.29 -12.99 -1.65
N TYR A 21 -6.61 -12.87 -1.53
CA TYR A 21 -7.30 -11.58 -1.69
C TYR A 21 -7.25 -10.79 -0.36
N LEU A 22 -6.59 -9.64 -0.36
CA LEU A 22 -6.36 -8.77 0.80
C LEU A 22 -6.37 -7.29 0.36
N MET A 23 -6.82 -6.36 1.19
CA MET A 23 -6.82 -4.91 0.89
C MET A 23 -7.41 -4.55 -0.49
N GLY A 24 -8.48 -5.25 -0.89
CA GLY A 24 -9.19 -5.00 -2.14
C GLY A 24 -8.45 -5.43 -3.41
N THR A 25 -7.44 -6.32 -3.33
CA THR A 25 -6.76 -6.90 -4.49
C THR A 25 -6.09 -8.24 -4.15
N PHE A 26 -5.38 -8.85 -5.09
CA PHE A 26 -4.64 -10.09 -4.88
C PHE A 26 -3.19 -9.79 -4.50
N LEU A 27 -2.74 -10.42 -3.41
CA LEU A 27 -1.34 -10.51 -3.03
C LEU A 27 -0.83 -11.92 -3.37
N SER A 28 0.16 -12.00 -4.24
CA SER A 28 0.94 -13.21 -4.50
C SER A 28 2.27 -13.11 -3.77
N VAL A 29 2.65 -14.18 -3.07
CA VAL A 29 3.94 -14.31 -2.38
C VAL A 29 4.56 -15.62 -2.84
N GLU A 30 5.76 -15.55 -3.41
CA GLU A 30 6.59 -16.68 -3.77
C GLU A 30 7.93 -16.59 -3.01
N VAL A 31 8.30 -17.65 -2.31
CA VAL A 31 9.58 -17.75 -1.58
C VAL A 31 10.38 -18.94 -2.12
N PHE A 32 11.70 -18.84 -2.04
CA PHE A 32 12.60 -19.94 -2.39
C PHE A 32 13.07 -20.63 -1.12
N HIS A 33 12.74 -21.91 -0.96
CA HIS A 33 12.99 -22.64 0.27
C HIS A 33 13.38 -24.10 0.01
N ALA A 34 14.08 -24.74 0.94
CA ALA A 34 14.45 -26.15 0.82
C ALA A 34 13.31 -27.11 1.18
N GLU A 35 12.45 -26.69 2.11
CA GLU A 35 11.32 -27.47 2.65
C GLU A 35 9.98 -26.76 2.41
N GLU A 36 9.01 -27.48 1.86
CA GLU A 36 7.69 -26.91 1.53
C GLU A 36 6.89 -26.49 2.77
N SER A 37 7.00 -27.23 3.88
CA SER A 37 6.28 -26.91 5.12
C SER A 37 6.71 -25.57 5.69
N GLU A 38 8.01 -25.32 5.76
CA GLU A 38 8.58 -24.04 6.20
C GLU A 38 8.24 -22.91 5.22
N ALA A 39 8.27 -23.18 3.92
CA ALA A 39 7.84 -22.23 2.90
C ALA A 39 6.38 -21.77 3.09
N LYS A 40 5.48 -22.71 3.41
CA LYS A 40 4.08 -22.40 3.71
C LYS A 40 3.96 -21.53 4.96
N GLU A 41 4.72 -21.84 6.01
CA GLU A 41 4.69 -21.07 7.25
C GLU A 41 5.13 -19.61 7.03
N VAL A 42 6.25 -19.37 6.35
CA VAL A 42 6.75 -18.00 6.09
C VAL A 42 5.76 -17.21 5.22
N ILE A 43 5.14 -17.85 4.22
CA ILE A 43 4.11 -17.23 3.37
C ILE A 43 2.89 -16.84 4.20
N GLU A 44 2.42 -17.72 5.10
CA GLU A 44 1.29 -17.41 5.98
C GLU A 44 1.60 -16.26 6.94
N ARG A 45 2.83 -16.17 7.44
CA ARG A 45 3.26 -15.04 8.28
C ARG A 45 3.24 -13.72 7.51
N ALA A 46 3.68 -13.70 6.26
CA ALA A 46 3.57 -12.53 5.39
C ALA A 46 2.11 -12.12 5.16
N PHE A 47 1.21 -13.06 4.87
CA PHE A 47 -0.22 -12.76 4.70
C PHE A 47 -0.86 -12.23 5.98
N ASN A 48 -0.51 -12.78 7.14
CA ASN A 48 -1.02 -12.31 8.42
C ASN A 48 -0.56 -10.90 8.74
N GLU A 49 0.67 -10.53 8.38
CA GLU A 49 1.15 -9.15 8.54
C GLU A 49 0.39 -8.17 7.63
N VAL A 50 0.14 -8.53 6.37
CA VAL A 50 -0.69 -7.70 5.48
C VAL A 50 -2.11 -7.53 6.02
N LYS A 51 -2.70 -8.59 6.59
CA LYS A 51 -4.01 -8.53 7.24
C LYS A 51 -4.00 -7.63 8.48
N ARG A 52 -2.94 -7.67 9.29
CA ARG A 52 -2.76 -6.77 10.44
C ARG A 52 -2.70 -5.31 9.99
N VAL A 53 -1.93 -5.02 8.94
CA VAL A 53 -1.83 -3.67 8.35
C VAL A 53 -3.18 -3.22 7.80
N GLU A 54 -3.96 -4.10 7.15
CA GLU A 54 -5.33 -3.78 6.72
C GLU A 54 -6.22 -3.36 7.90
N SER A 55 -6.16 -4.09 9.02
CA SER A 55 -6.89 -3.75 10.24
C SER A 55 -6.45 -2.40 10.84
N LEU A 56 -5.18 -2.03 10.71
CA LEU A 56 -4.67 -0.74 11.17
C LEU A 56 -5.15 0.43 10.29
N LEU A 57 -5.08 0.27 8.96
CA LEU A 57 -5.22 1.37 8.00
C LEU A 57 -6.62 1.55 7.42
N SER A 58 -7.53 0.59 7.59
CA SER A 58 -8.82 0.62 6.90
C SER A 58 -9.77 1.68 7.46
N ARG A 59 -10.07 2.72 6.69
CA ARG A 59 -11.08 3.72 7.06
C ARG A 59 -12.53 3.20 7.15
N PHE A 60 -12.78 1.94 6.77
CA PHE A 60 -14.11 1.33 6.77
C PHE A 60 -14.36 0.42 7.98
N ARG A 61 -13.30 -0.01 8.67
CA ARG A 61 -13.42 -0.89 9.81
C ARG A 61 -13.49 -0.11 11.10
N GLU A 62 -14.55 -0.31 11.88
CA GLU A 62 -14.77 0.43 13.12
C GLU A 62 -13.70 0.19 14.20
N ASP A 63 -13.02 -0.96 14.13
CA ASP A 63 -11.93 -1.33 15.03
C ASP A 63 -10.59 -0.66 14.67
N SER A 64 -10.44 -0.10 13.46
CA SER A 64 -9.21 0.54 13.01
C SER A 64 -8.98 1.92 13.65
N GLN A 65 -7.71 2.32 13.78
CA GLN A 65 -7.37 3.68 14.22
C GLN A 65 -7.72 4.74 13.17
N VAL A 66 -7.59 4.43 11.87
CA VAL A 66 -7.96 5.36 10.79
C VAL A 66 -9.45 5.70 10.81
N TYR A 67 -10.32 4.72 11.07
CA TYR A 67 -11.75 4.99 11.26
C TYR A 67 -12.01 5.91 12.46
N LYS A 68 -11.31 5.68 13.58
CA LYS A 68 -11.46 6.50 14.80
C LYS A 68 -11.04 7.95 14.57
N ILE A 69 -9.86 8.19 13.99
CA ILE A 69 -9.38 9.57 13.74
C ILE A 69 -10.31 10.31 12.78
N ASN A 70 -10.85 9.63 11.76
CA ASN A 70 -11.79 10.24 10.80
C ASN A 70 -13.12 10.68 11.44
N ARG A 71 -13.46 10.16 12.62
CA ARG A 71 -14.69 10.53 13.34
C ARG A 71 -14.44 11.52 14.49
N CYS A 72 -13.24 11.52 15.05
CA CYS A 72 -12.98 12.18 16.33
C CYS A 72 -11.92 13.27 16.27
N ALA A 73 -10.93 13.19 15.38
CA ALA A 73 -9.73 14.03 15.43
C ALA A 73 -9.99 15.53 15.15
N TYR A 74 -11.12 15.88 14.51
CA TYR A 74 -11.57 17.28 14.40
C TYR A 74 -12.10 17.85 15.73
N ARG A 75 -12.66 17.00 16.60
CA ARG A 75 -13.26 17.44 17.87
C ARG A 75 -12.26 17.49 19.01
N LYS A 76 -11.29 16.57 19.00
CA LYS A 76 -10.24 16.47 20.03
C LYS A 76 -9.03 15.71 19.49
N PRO A 77 -7.83 15.92 20.06
CA PRO A 77 -6.68 15.08 19.77
C PRO A 77 -6.95 13.60 20.09
N GLU A 78 -6.60 12.73 19.15
CA GLU A 78 -6.71 11.28 19.30
C GLU A 78 -5.31 10.68 19.41
N ALA A 79 -5.08 9.84 20.42
CA ALA A 79 -3.86 9.06 20.53
C ALA A 79 -3.85 7.97 19.45
N ILE A 80 -2.72 7.81 18.77
CA ILE A 80 -2.53 6.81 17.73
C ILE A 80 -1.26 6.00 17.99
N ASP A 81 -1.20 4.78 17.46
CA ASP A 81 -0.04 3.93 17.65
C ASP A 81 1.18 4.51 16.91
N GLU A 82 2.38 4.21 17.40
CA GLU A 82 3.62 4.75 16.86
C GLU A 82 3.76 4.43 15.36
N GLU A 83 3.32 3.24 14.95
CA GLU A 83 3.32 2.81 13.56
C GLU A 83 2.47 3.72 12.66
N LEU A 84 1.23 4.01 13.08
CA LEU A 84 0.34 4.89 12.33
C LEU A 84 0.84 6.34 12.36
N PHE A 85 1.36 6.79 13.50
CA PHE A 85 1.97 8.12 13.64
C PHE A 85 3.12 8.30 12.64
N TYR A 86 4.03 7.33 12.59
CA TYR A 86 5.16 7.34 11.66
C TYR A 86 4.68 7.35 10.21
N LEU A 87 3.71 6.50 9.85
CA LEU A 87 3.18 6.43 8.49
C LEU A 87 2.55 7.76 8.07
N ILE A 88 1.69 8.36 8.89
CA ILE A 88 1.07 9.67 8.60
C ILE A 88 2.16 10.74 8.49
N GLN A 89 3.17 10.73 9.36
CA GLN A 89 4.29 11.65 9.26
C GLN A 89 5.02 11.55 7.91
N GLN A 90 5.28 10.33 7.42
CA GLN A 90 5.86 10.13 6.09
C GLN A 90 4.94 10.66 4.98
N CYS A 91 3.63 10.38 5.07
CA CYS A 91 2.66 10.92 4.12
C CYS A 91 2.69 12.44 4.06
N LEU A 92 2.72 13.14 5.20
CA LEU A 92 2.80 14.60 5.24
C LEU A 92 4.11 15.14 4.63
N ILE A 93 5.22 14.40 4.74
CA ILE A 93 6.48 14.75 4.06
C ILE A 93 6.28 14.69 2.53
N PHE A 94 5.66 13.62 2.02
CA PHE A 94 5.37 13.50 0.59
C PHE A 94 4.36 14.55 0.11
N SER A 95 3.32 14.84 0.89
CA SER A 95 2.36 15.89 0.55
C SER A 95 3.01 17.27 0.42
N ARG A 96 3.95 17.60 1.31
CA ARG A 96 4.77 18.82 1.17
C ARG A 96 5.66 18.80 -0.07
N LYS A 97 6.39 17.70 -0.30
CA LYS A 97 7.31 17.57 -1.45
C LYS A 97 6.61 17.65 -2.80
N THR A 98 5.37 17.17 -2.86
CA THR A 98 4.54 17.16 -4.07
C THR A 98 3.58 18.35 -4.16
N GLN A 99 3.69 19.31 -3.23
CA GLN A 99 2.83 20.50 -3.16
C GLN A 99 1.33 20.16 -3.16
N GLY A 100 0.95 19.08 -2.47
CA GLY A 100 -0.44 18.63 -2.36
C GLY A 100 -0.89 17.68 -3.47
N ALA A 101 -0.10 17.41 -4.50
CA ALA A 101 -0.50 16.44 -5.54
C ALA A 101 -0.68 15.01 -4.96
N PHE A 102 0.09 14.66 -3.93
CA PHE A 102 -0.23 13.54 -3.06
C PHE A 102 -0.81 14.09 -1.75
N ASP A 103 -2.09 13.80 -1.49
CA ASP A 103 -2.75 14.22 -0.24
C ASP A 103 -3.57 13.06 0.34
N ILE A 104 -3.30 12.72 1.60
CA ILE A 104 -4.02 11.66 2.30
C ILE A 104 -5.38 12.13 2.83
N THR A 105 -5.76 13.39 2.70
CA THR A 105 -7.04 13.95 3.17
C THR A 105 -8.15 13.89 2.13
N VAL A 106 -7.91 13.20 1.01
CA VAL A 106 -8.84 13.11 -0.15
C VAL A 106 -10.07 12.23 0.10
N ALA A 107 -10.23 11.63 1.29
CA ALA A 107 -11.34 10.71 1.55
C ALA A 107 -12.73 11.33 1.24
N PRO A 108 -13.02 12.60 1.59
CA PRO A 108 -14.28 13.24 1.21
C PRO A 108 -14.52 13.30 -0.31
N LEU A 109 -13.46 13.53 -1.09
CA LEU A 109 -13.52 13.57 -2.55
C LEU A 109 -13.72 12.16 -3.13
N VAL A 110 -13.01 11.16 -2.60
CA VAL A 110 -13.20 9.75 -2.95
C VAL A 110 -14.63 9.29 -2.66
N ASP A 111 -15.20 9.66 -1.51
CA ASP A 111 -16.58 9.35 -1.13
C ASP A 111 -17.59 9.97 -2.11
N LEU A 112 -17.40 11.25 -2.48
CA LEU A 112 -18.25 11.97 -3.42
C LEU A 112 -18.28 11.28 -4.79
N TRP A 113 -17.11 10.95 -5.34
CA TRP A 113 -17.01 10.25 -6.63
C TRP A 113 -17.52 8.81 -6.56
N SER A 114 -17.32 8.11 -5.44
CA SER A 114 -17.92 6.78 -5.24
C SER A 114 -19.45 6.81 -5.23
N GLN A 115 -20.04 7.87 -4.65
CA GLN A 115 -21.48 8.10 -4.70
C GLN A 115 -21.93 8.44 -6.12
N ALA A 116 -21.20 9.30 -6.83
CA ALA A 116 -21.48 9.70 -8.20
C ALA A 116 -21.61 8.49 -9.14
N VAL A 117 -20.69 7.52 -9.00
CA VAL A 117 -20.73 6.24 -9.72
C VAL A 117 -22.00 5.46 -9.43
N ARG A 118 -22.37 5.36 -8.14
CA ARG A 118 -23.55 4.58 -7.72
C ARG A 118 -24.87 5.15 -8.24
N ILE A 119 -24.96 6.48 -8.37
CA ILE A 119 -26.19 7.15 -8.82
C ILE A 119 -26.16 7.53 -10.30
N ASP A 120 -25.08 7.18 -11.01
CA ASP A 120 -24.84 7.52 -12.41
C ASP A 120 -25.02 9.02 -12.71
N SER A 121 -24.48 9.87 -11.84
CA SER A 121 -24.57 11.32 -11.98
C SER A 121 -23.28 12.01 -11.57
N VAL A 122 -22.80 12.94 -12.40
CA VAL A 122 -21.61 13.74 -12.12
C VAL A 122 -21.91 14.73 -10.99
N PRO A 123 -21.05 14.86 -9.96
CA PRO A 123 -21.26 15.85 -8.90
C PRO A 123 -21.29 17.27 -9.45
N ALA A 124 -22.13 18.13 -8.88
CA ALA A 124 -22.14 19.54 -9.26
C ALA A 124 -20.84 20.24 -8.79
N GLU A 125 -20.40 21.27 -9.52
CA GLU A 125 -19.19 22.03 -9.16
C GLU A 125 -19.25 22.60 -7.73
N THR A 126 -20.44 23.00 -7.28
CA THR A 126 -20.67 23.48 -5.92
C THR A 126 -20.49 22.38 -4.87
N GLU A 127 -20.86 21.13 -5.18
CA GLU A 127 -20.63 19.98 -4.30
C GLU A 127 -19.14 19.64 -4.23
N ILE A 128 -18.45 19.67 -5.36
CA ILE A 128 -17.01 19.45 -5.45
C ILE A 128 -16.28 20.53 -4.64
N ALA A 129 -16.58 21.81 -4.85
CA ALA A 129 -15.97 22.92 -4.12
C ALA A 129 -16.19 22.82 -2.60
N ARG A 130 -17.40 22.42 -2.17
CA ARG A 130 -17.69 22.17 -0.75
C ARG A 130 -16.81 21.07 -0.18
N VAL A 131 -16.65 19.97 -0.91
CA VAL A 131 -15.83 18.83 -0.47
C VAL A 131 -14.34 19.18 -0.44
N LEU A 132 -13.85 19.93 -1.43
CA LEU A 132 -12.47 20.41 -1.49
C LEU A 132 -12.11 21.32 -0.30
N SER A 133 -13.06 22.08 0.24
CA SER A 133 -12.82 22.87 1.47
C SER A 133 -12.47 22.02 2.71
N CYS A 134 -12.73 20.70 2.64
CA CYS A 134 -12.40 19.73 3.68
C CYS A 134 -11.19 18.84 3.28
N VAL A 135 -10.44 19.22 2.26
CA VAL A 135 -9.21 18.57 1.79
C VAL A 135 -8.05 19.54 1.99
N GLY A 136 -6.90 19.01 2.42
CA GLY A 136 -5.67 19.76 2.61
C GLY A 136 -4.87 19.20 3.79
N TYR A 137 -3.75 18.55 3.48
CA TYR A 137 -2.83 17.96 4.47
C TYR A 137 -2.29 18.96 5.51
N GLN A 138 -2.31 20.26 5.20
CA GLN A 138 -1.87 21.34 6.10
C GLN A 138 -2.73 21.41 7.36
N ASN A 139 -3.98 20.95 7.28
CA ASN A 139 -4.91 20.94 8.41
C ASN A 139 -4.72 19.75 9.35
N ILE A 140 -3.74 18.87 9.09
CA ILE A 140 -3.37 17.77 10.01
C ILE A 140 -2.31 18.27 10.99
N ILE A 141 -2.63 18.18 12.28
CA ILE A 141 -1.69 18.44 13.37
C ILE A 141 -1.24 17.10 13.95
N LEU A 142 0.07 16.82 13.86
CA LEU A 142 0.71 15.70 14.55
C LEU A 142 1.57 16.23 15.71
N ASP A 143 1.23 15.84 16.93
CA ASP A 143 2.04 16.13 18.11
C ASP A 143 2.88 14.91 18.50
N LYS A 144 4.20 15.03 18.31
CA LYS A 144 5.16 13.96 18.63
C LYS A 144 5.34 13.76 20.14
N LYS A 145 5.15 14.79 20.97
CA LYS A 145 5.34 14.70 22.42
C LYS A 145 4.22 13.89 23.07
N THR A 146 2.99 14.08 22.60
CA THR A 146 1.81 13.37 23.11
C THR A 146 1.39 12.18 22.25
N GLN A 147 2.02 11.99 21.08
CA GLN A 147 1.70 10.94 20.11
C GLN A 147 0.22 10.99 19.67
N THR A 148 -0.26 12.21 19.38
CA THR A 148 -1.65 12.46 19.02
C THR A 148 -1.77 13.10 17.65
N ILE A 149 -2.94 12.90 17.04
CA ILE A 149 -3.37 13.57 15.81
C ILE A 149 -4.67 14.36 16.05
N SER A 150 -4.75 15.55 15.48
CA SER A 150 -5.98 16.36 15.42
C SER A 150 -6.12 17.07 14.07
N PHE A 151 -7.33 17.51 13.74
CA PHE A 151 -7.64 18.21 12.49
C PHE A 151 -8.18 19.62 12.76
N GLU A 152 -7.74 20.60 11.97
CA GLU A 152 -8.24 21.99 12.06
C GLU A 152 -9.59 22.19 11.37
N VAL A 153 -9.91 21.32 10.41
CA VAL A 153 -11.17 21.29 9.66
C VAL A 153 -11.76 19.88 9.70
N PRO A 154 -13.06 19.67 9.40
CA PRO A 154 -13.69 18.34 9.42
C PRO A 154 -13.28 17.46 8.22
N LEU A 155 -11.97 17.30 8.01
CA LEU A 155 -11.39 16.44 6.98
C LEU A 155 -11.46 14.95 7.37
N ARG A 156 -11.18 14.09 6.38
CA ARG A 156 -11.04 12.65 6.59
C ARG A 156 -9.83 12.12 5.81
N VAL A 157 -9.09 11.22 6.44
CA VAL A 157 -7.92 10.57 5.90
C VAL A 157 -8.28 9.30 5.10
N ASP A 158 -7.65 9.14 3.94
CA ASP A 158 -7.61 7.94 3.12
C ASP A 158 -6.13 7.57 2.85
N LEU A 159 -5.73 6.37 3.28
CA LEU A 159 -4.37 5.85 3.09
C LEU A 159 -4.29 4.84 1.93
N GLY A 160 -5.30 4.77 1.05
CA GLY A 160 -5.37 3.81 -0.05
C GLY A 160 -4.22 3.93 -1.04
N ALA A 161 -3.69 5.14 -1.24
CA ALA A 161 -2.56 5.40 -2.13
C ALA A 161 -1.20 4.90 -1.59
N VAL A 162 -1.09 4.63 -0.28
CA VAL A 162 0.15 4.19 0.38
C VAL A 162 0.04 2.81 1.03
N GLY A 163 -1.18 2.41 1.44
CA GLY A 163 -1.41 1.26 2.30
C GLY A 163 -0.90 -0.06 1.73
N LYS A 164 -1.06 -0.29 0.42
CA LYS A 164 -0.53 -1.52 -0.22
C LYS A 164 0.99 -1.55 -0.20
N GLY A 165 1.64 -0.44 -0.52
CA GLY A 165 3.11 -0.36 -0.51
C GLY A 165 3.66 -0.56 0.89
N TYR A 166 3.05 0.08 1.89
CA TYR A 166 3.42 -0.12 3.27
C TYR A 166 3.23 -1.58 3.72
N ALA A 167 2.09 -2.20 3.42
CA ALA A 167 1.83 -3.61 3.75
C ALA A 167 2.82 -4.56 3.06
N LEU A 168 3.20 -4.26 1.82
CA LEU A 168 4.20 -5.01 1.07
C LEU A 168 5.58 -4.92 1.73
N ASP A 169 6.00 -3.72 2.12
CA ASP A 169 7.25 -3.50 2.85
C ASP A 169 7.26 -4.26 4.19
N ARG A 170 6.15 -4.23 4.93
CA ARG A 170 5.98 -5.00 6.17
C ARG A 170 6.08 -6.51 5.95
N ALA A 171 5.44 -7.03 4.91
CA ALA A 171 5.56 -8.44 4.54
C ALA A 171 7.00 -8.83 4.19
N VAL A 172 7.73 -7.98 3.47
CA VAL A 172 9.15 -8.19 3.15
C VAL A 172 10.01 -8.22 4.43
N ILE A 173 9.75 -7.34 5.40
CA ILE A 173 10.44 -7.35 6.69
C ILE A 173 10.23 -8.70 7.40
N ILE A 174 8.99 -9.17 7.49
CA ILE A 174 8.67 -10.47 8.11
C ILE A 174 9.41 -11.61 7.42
N LEU A 175 9.41 -11.65 6.08
CA LEU A 175 10.12 -12.69 5.34
C LEU A 175 11.63 -12.67 5.62
N ARG A 176 12.24 -11.48 5.69
CA ARG A 176 13.66 -11.33 6.05
C ARG A 176 13.96 -11.77 7.48
N GLU A 177 13.11 -11.39 8.43
CA GLU A 177 13.25 -11.80 9.84
C GLU A 177 13.13 -13.32 10.02
N MET A 178 12.36 -13.98 9.14
CA MET A 178 12.25 -15.44 9.08
C MET A 178 13.38 -16.13 8.29
N GLY A 179 14.40 -15.38 7.87
CA GLY A 179 15.57 -15.93 7.18
C GLY A 179 15.35 -16.28 5.71
N VAL A 180 14.26 -15.81 5.08
CA VAL A 180 14.07 -15.99 3.64
C VAL A 180 15.14 -15.20 2.91
N GLU A 181 15.86 -15.88 2.01
CA GLU A 181 16.95 -15.29 1.23
C GLU A 181 16.48 -14.68 -0.10
N LYS A 182 15.40 -15.23 -0.66
CA LYS A 182 14.85 -14.81 -1.95
C LYS A 182 13.33 -14.94 -1.96
N ALA A 183 12.65 -13.87 -2.38
CA ALA A 183 11.21 -13.88 -2.58
C ALA A 183 10.75 -12.89 -3.66
N ARG A 184 9.56 -13.18 -4.19
CA ARG A 184 8.81 -12.33 -5.11
C ARG A 184 7.45 -12.05 -4.51
N LEU A 185 7.09 -10.79 -4.48
CA LEU A 185 5.77 -10.37 -4.04
C LEU A 185 5.13 -9.52 -5.13
N ASN A 186 3.85 -9.72 -5.37
CA ASN A 186 3.04 -8.90 -6.27
C ASN A 186 1.70 -8.60 -5.60
N PHE A 187 1.48 -7.33 -5.28
CA PHE A 187 0.27 -6.85 -4.62
C PHE A 187 -0.55 -5.94 -5.54
N GLY A 188 -1.39 -6.55 -6.37
CA GLY A 188 -2.23 -5.83 -7.33
C GLY A 188 -1.41 -4.92 -8.25
N GLY A 189 -0.31 -5.45 -8.80
CA GLY A 189 0.58 -4.74 -9.74
C GLY A 189 1.79 -4.08 -9.08
N GLN A 190 1.76 -3.83 -7.77
CA GLN A 190 2.96 -3.38 -7.05
C GLN A 190 3.83 -4.59 -6.70
N ILE A 191 5.03 -4.64 -7.25
CA ILE A 191 5.94 -5.77 -7.07
C ILE A 191 7.08 -5.42 -6.13
N TYR A 192 7.61 -6.44 -5.46
CA TYR A 192 8.86 -6.38 -4.73
C TYR A 192 9.65 -7.66 -5.00
N PHE A 193 10.92 -7.48 -5.40
CA PHE A 193 11.86 -8.59 -5.53
C PHE A 193 12.97 -8.38 -4.53
N PHE A 194 13.22 -9.38 -3.69
CA PHE A 194 14.41 -9.39 -2.86
C PHE A 194 15.19 -10.67 -3.05
N ASP A 195 16.50 -10.50 -3.02
CA ASP A 195 17.48 -11.53 -3.25
C ASP A 195 18.77 -11.10 -2.53
N VAL A 196 19.13 -11.84 -1.49
CA VAL A 196 20.35 -11.59 -0.70
C VAL A 196 21.60 -12.17 -1.36
N SER A 197 21.45 -12.97 -2.42
CA SER A 197 22.57 -13.53 -3.17
C SER A 197 23.32 -12.47 -3.97
N GLN A 198 24.39 -12.84 -4.69
CA GLN A 198 25.09 -11.94 -5.61
C GLN A 198 24.48 -11.88 -7.02
N ASP A 199 23.30 -12.45 -7.24
CA ASP A 199 22.64 -12.48 -8.55
C ASP A 199 22.28 -11.08 -9.08
N LYS A 200 22.04 -10.97 -10.38
CA LYS A 200 21.75 -9.68 -11.04
C LYS A 200 20.39 -9.08 -10.70
N GLY A 201 19.51 -9.81 -10.00
CA GLY A 201 18.11 -9.43 -9.77
C GLY A 201 17.15 -10.07 -10.76
N GLU A 202 15.91 -9.60 -10.77
CA GLU A 202 14.83 -10.18 -11.56
C GLU A 202 14.19 -9.17 -12.50
N TYR A 203 13.74 -9.65 -13.66
CA TYR A 203 13.14 -8.81 -14.68
C TYR A 203 11.69 -8.48 -14.36
N ALA A 204 11.40 -7.18 -14.30
CA ALA A 204 10.07 -6.61 -14.22
C ALA A 204 9.74 -5.90 -15.53
N ALA A 205 8.52 -6.09 -16.02
CA ALA A 205 8.04 -5.41 -17.22
C ALA A 205 6.93 -4.42 -16.88
N ILE A 206 7.01 -3.24 -17.48
CA ILE A 206 6.01 -2.18 -17.40
C ILE A 206 5.19 -2.24 -18.69
N ARG A 207 3.85 -2.29 -18.56
CA ARG A 207 2.93 -2.30 -19.70
C ARG A 207 2.86 -0.92 -20.36
N ASP A 208 2.58 -0.92 -21.66
CA ASP A 208 2.24 0.30 -22.38
C ASP A 208 0.86 0.80 -21.94
N PRO A 209 0.74 2.06 -21.44
CA PRO A 209 -0.53 2.59 -20.95
C PRO A 209 -1.59 2.78 -22.05
N LEU A 210 -1.17 2.91 -23.32
CA LEU A 210 -2.06 3.07 -24.47
C LEU A 210 -2.36 1.74 -25.15
N CYS A 211 -1.49 0.74 -24.97
CA CYS A 211 -1.66 -0.61 -25.50
C CYS A 211 -1.28 -1.66 -24.44
N PRO A 212 -2.17 -1.96 -23.47
CA PRO A 212 -1.83 -2.81 -22.31
C PRO A 212 -1.34 -4.23 -22.63
N GLU A 213 -1.57 -4.70 -23.86
CA GLU A 213 -1.06 -5.97 -24.39
C GLU A 213 0.44 -5.93 -24.73
N LYS A 214 1.05 -4.73 -24.79
CA LYS A 214 2.46 -4.52 -25.09
C LYS A 214 3.25 -4.13 -23.85
N LEU A 215 4.55 -4.44 -23.87
CA LEU A 215 5.51 -3.98 -22.88
C LEU A 215 6.15 -2.67 -23.36
N ALA A 216 6.14 -1.65 -22.51
CA ALA A 216 6.80 -0.38 -22.78
C ALA A 216 8.28 -0.43 -22.38
N VAL A 217 8.57 -0.91 -21.17
CA VAL A 217 9.93 -0.90 -20.59
C VAL A 217 10.15 -2.16 -19.76
N GLY A 218 11.38 -2.68 -19.80
CA GLY A 218 11.89 -3.72 -18.91
C GLY A 218 12.93 -3.18 -17.94
N LEU A 219 12.84 -3.59 -16.68
CA LEU A 219 13.79 -3.23 -15.63
C LEU A 219 14.26 -4.48 -14.91
N VAL A 220 15.51 -4.51 -14.48
CA VAL A 220 16.00 -5.55 -13.55
C VAL A 220 15.98 -4.96 -12.15
N LEU A 221 15.21 -5.58 -11.26
CA LEU A 221 15.06 -5.14 -9.87
C LEU A 221 15.77 -6.12 -8.95
N LYS A 222 16.48 -5.58 -7.96
CA LYS A 222 17.07 -6.37 -6.87
C LYS A 222 16.93 -5.61 -5.57
N ASN A 223 16.28 -6.23 -4.59
CA ASN A 223 15.97 -5.60 -3.30
C ASN A 223 15.24 -4.27 -3.45
N GLN A 224 14.28 -4.23 -4.40
CA GLN A 224 13.58 -3.03 -4.83
C GLN A 224 12.10 -3.32 -5.07
N SER A 225 11.28 -2.28 -4.89
CA SER A 225 9.87 -2.28 -5.28
C SER A 225 9.68 -1.53 -6.59
N LEU A 226 8.68 -1.94 -7.37
CA LEU A 226 8.16 -1.19 -8.51
C LEU A 226 6.65 -1.10 -8.36
N ALA A 227 6.12 0.12 -8.47
CA ALA A 227 4.70 0.40 -8.49
C ALA A 227 4.37 1.24 -9.73
N THR A 228 3.25 0.91 -10.38
CA THR A 228 2.67 1.72 -11.45
C THR A 228 1.33 2.26 -11.00
N THR A 229 0.99 3.47 -11.41
CA THR A 229 -0.33 4.06 -11.16
C THR A 229 -0.83 4.64 -12.45
N ALA A 230 -2.02 4.22 -12.88
CA ALA A 230 -2.58 4.66 -14.15
C ALA A 230 -4.11 4.71 -14.15
N ASN A 231 -4.65 5.68 -14.88
CA ASN A 231 -6.09 5.88 -15.11
C ASN A 231 -6.67 4.90 -16.15
N TYR A 232 -6.14 3.69 -16.30
CA TYR A 232 -6.80 2.61 -17.04
C TYR A 232 -7.02 1.36 -16.19
N GLU A 233 -6.36 1.26 -15.03
CA GLU A 233 -6.47 0.09 -14.16
C GLU A 233 -7.78 0.06 -13.36
N ARG A 234 -8.28 1.25 -13.00
CA ARG A 234 -9.57 1.43 -12.31
C ARG A 234 -10.24 2.70 -12.85
N ASN A 235 -11.12 2.50 -13.83
CA ASN A 235 -12.00 3.54 -14.34
C ASN A 235 -13.43 3.20 -13.99
N PHE A 236 -14.21 4.24 -13.76
CA PHE A 236 -15.65 4.13 -13.63
C PHE A 236 -16.33 4.93 -14.73
N ALA A 237 -17.49 4.47 -15.16
CA ALA A 237 -18.32 5.16 -16.13
C ALA A 237 -19.43 5.89 -15.40
N ILE A 238 -19.62 7.18 -15.72
CA ILE A 238 -20.78 7.97 -15.31
C ILE A 238 -21.36 8.57 -16.58
N GLN A 239 -22.61 8.27 -16.87
CA GLN A 239 -23.34 8.74 -18.06
C GLN A 239 -22.55 8.47 -19.35
N GLY A 240 -21.93 7.29 -19.44
CA GLY A 240 -21.14 6.86 -20.60
C GLY A 240 -19.76 7.52 -20.74
N ARG A 241 -19.36 8.41 -19.83
CA ARG A 241 -18.02 9.01 -19.79
C ARG A 241 -17.13 8.29 -18.78
N ALA A 242 -15.89 8.02 -19.16
CA ALA A 242 -14.90 7.37 -18.29
C ALA A 242 -14.21 8.40 -17.38
N TYR A 243 -14.09 8.06 -16.10
CA TYR A 243 -13.40 8.84 -15.08
C TYR A 243 -12.38 7.95 -14.36
N GLY A 244 -11.20 8.53 -14.07
CA GLY A 244 -10.14 7.85 -13.34
C GLY A 244 -10.35 7.94 -11.82
N HIS A 245 -9.76 6.99 -11.09
CA HIS A 245 -9.77 6.95 -9.63
C HIS A 245 -8.70 7.84 -8.97
N ILE A 246 -7.76 8.38 -9.74
CA ILE A 246 -6.74 9.33 -9.25
C ILE A 246 -7.34 10.74 -9.32
N LEU A 247 -7.55 11.34 -8.16
CA LEU A 247 -8.20 12.64 -8.01
C LEU A 247 -7.15 13.72 -7.80
N ASN A 248 -7.39 14.91 -8.33
CA ASN A 248 -6.58 16.09 -8.04
C ASN A 248 -7.11 16.75 -6.76
N PRO A 249 -6.32 16.79 -5.66
CA PRO A 249 -6.74 17.39 -4.39
C PRO A 249 -6.93 18.91 -4.44
#